data_AF-A0AAV6W7U5-F1
#
_entry.id   AF-A0AAV6W7U5-F1
#
_cell.length_a   1.000
_cell.length_b   1.000
_cell.length_c   1.000
_cell.angle_alpha   90.00
_cell.angle_beta   90.00
_cell.angle_gamma   90.00
#
_symmetry.space_group_name_H-M   'P 1'
#
loop_
_entity.id
_entity.type
_entity.pdbx_description
1 polymer ?
#
loop_
_entity_poly.entity_id
_entity_poly.type
_entity_poly.pdbx_seq_one_letter_code
_entity_poly.pdbx_strand_id
1 'polypeptide(L)'
;MVSTATVHRLSTHLILKHRCCFSSAISIDYPQLQHQHQHPLWSGLHNWRSSTLNHDRYWGPNGPIQIEIENEIGGGGPSSLSSSVFNDCSSLAEMGGVVLSTSDPLTKAKLSHLAYIKWRQRAYLLEFSDAPPPTPSRPPKPQLVSPKEIPAPKSSGLPLNAYMLHNLAHVELNAIDLAWDTVVRFSPYIDLLGQGFFADFAHVADDESRHFTWCSQRLAELGFRYGDMPAHSFLWRECEKSSDNVAARLAVIPLVQEARGLDAGPRLVNKLIGFGDLRTSSIVAKIADEEVAHVAVGVYWFVLVCQKTGRVPSSTFTDILQEYNVELKGPFNYSAREQAGIPREWYDPSSTTKEDKQLCEYIVYDRLACIISIEQENSSLGKLPK
;
A
#
# COMPACT_ATOMS: atom_id res chain seq x y z
N MET A 1 -30.29 47.29 33.61
CA MET A 1 -29.98 45.86 33.42
C MET A 1 -29.95 45.59 31.93
N VAL A 2 -29.02 44.74 31.52
CA VAL A 2 -28.37 44.71 30.21
C VAL A 2 -29.27 44.13 29.12
N SER A 3 -29.16 44.74 27.93
CA SER A 3 -29.71 44.34 26.63
C SER A 3 -29.05 43.07 26.10
N THR A 4 -29.80 42.19 25.43
CA THR A 4 -29.24 41.33 24.37
C THR A 4 -30.32 40.88 23.38
N ALA A 5 -30.04 41.17 22.11
CA ALA A 5 -30.85 40.94 20.94
C ALA A 5 -30.85 39.46 20.52
N THR A 6 -32.02 38.97 20.09
CA THR A 6 -32.14 37.72 19.33
C THR A 6 -31.86 38.02 17.86
N VAL A 7 -30.66 37.69 17.39
CA VAL A 7 -30.29 37.75 15.98
C VAL A 7 -30.66 36.43 15.31
N HIS A 8 -31.61 36.49 14.38
CA HIS A 8 -31.87 35.45 13.39
C HIS A 8 -30.60 35.19 12.57
N ARG A 9 -30.09 33.95 12.57
CA ARG A 9 -29.08 33.51 11.61
C ARG A 9 -29.76 32.74 10.48
N LEU A 10 -29.94 33.43 9.36
CA LEU A 10 -30.16 32.82 8.04
C LEU A 10 -28.91 32.00 7.71
N SER A 11 -29.07 30.67 7.60
CA SER A 11 -28.03 29.78 7.08
C SER A 11 -28.37 29.46 5.63
N THR A 12 -27.95 30.32 4.71
CA THR A 12 -27.91 30.00 3.28
C THR A 12 -26.58 29.32 2.98
N HIS A 13 -26.60 27.99 2.91
CA HIS A 13 -25.52 27.23 2.28
C HIS A 13 -25.51 27.55 0.78
N LEU A 14 -24.52 28.33 0.34
CA LEU A 14 -24.16 28.41 -1.07
C LEU A 14 -23.51 27.08 -1.46
N ILE A 15 -24.31 26.19 -2.06
CA ILE A 15 -23.79 25.04 -2.78
C ILE A 15 -23.34 25.56 -4.16
N LEU A 16 -22.04 25.83 -4.29
CA LEU A 16 -21.42 25.99 -5.61
C LEU A 16 -21.37 24.63 -6.31
N LYS A 17 -22.44 24.29 -7.03
CA LYS A 17 -22.42 23.21 -8.03
C LYS A 17 -21.60 23.67 -9.23
N HIS A 18 -20.28 23.50 -9.17
CA HIS A 18 -19.48 23.46 -10.38
C HIS A 18 -19.69 22.09 -11.06
N ARG A 19 -20.68 22.03 -11.97
CA ARG A 19 -20.70 21.02 -13.01
C ARG A 19 -19.55 21.31 -13.97
N CYS A 20 -18.41 20.69 -13.73
CA CYS A 20 -17.33 20.67 -14.69
C CYS A 20 -17.43 19.39 -15.53
N CYS A 21 -17.80 19.55 -16.80
CA CYS A 21 -17.47 18.58 -17.83
C CYS A 21 -15.94 18.57 -17.98
N PHE A 22 -15.27 17.49 -17.59
CA PHE A 22 -13.85 17.31 -17.93
C PHE A 22 -13.59 15.92 -18.49
N SER A 23 -13.13 15.91 -19.74
CA SER A 23 -12.47 14.80 -20.43
C SER A 23 -10.94 14.97 -20.38
N SER A 24 -10.42 15.54 -19.30
CA SER A 24 -8.98 15.63 -19.05
C SER A 24 -8.63 14.75 -17.86
N ALA A 25 -7.71 13.81 -18.05
CA ALA A 25 -7.13 13.03 -16.96
C ALA A 25 -6.71 13.98 -15.82
N ILE A 26 -7.07 13.66 -14.56
CA ILE A 26 -6.57 14.42 -13.41
C ILE A 26 -5.05 14.37 -13.44
N SER A 27 -4.43 15.55 -13.46
CA SER A 27 -3.01 15.69 -13.10
C SER A 27 -2.92 15.61 -11.59
N ILE A 28 -2.50 14.46 -11.07
CA ILE A 28 -2.26 14.26 -9.64
C ILE A 28 -0.95 14.95 -9.29
N ASP A 29 -1.01 15.91 -8.38
CA ASP A 29 0.20 16.56 -7.87
C ASP A 29 0.85 15.70 -6.78
N TYR A 30 2.16 15.49 -6.92
CA TYR A 30 2.98 14.72 -5.99
C TYR A 30 4.00 15.67 -5.37
N PRO A 31 3.96 15.89 -4.04
CA PRO A 31 4.87 16.81 -3.38
C PRO A 31 6.34 16.44 -3.63
N GLN A 32 7.15 17.41 -4.01
CA GLN A 32 8.58 17.17 -4.18
C GLN A 32 9.24 16.95 -2.81
N LEU A 33 10.05 15.88 -2.71
CA LEU A 33 10.91 15.70 -1.55
C LEU A 33 12.03 16.74 -1.61
N GLN A 34 12.23 17.46 -0.50
CA GLN A 34 13.36 18.38 -0.39
C GLN A 34 14.69 17.62 -0.51
N HIS A 35 15.69 18.22 -1.18
CA HIS A 35 17.02 17.66 -1.50
C HIS A 35 17.90 17.22 -0.31
N GLN A 36 17.36 17.15 0.91
CA GLN A 36 18.08 16.70 2.10
C GLN A 36 18.18 15.18 2.24
N HIS A 37 17.61 14.40 1.31
CA HIS A 37 17.80 12.95 1.30
C HIS A 37 19.03 12.57 0.49
N GLN A 38 19.99 11.94 1.16
CA GLN A 38 21.22 11.43 0.55
C GLN A 38 20.97 10.24 -0.40
N HIS A 39 19.76 9.67 -0.40
CA HIS A 39 19.41 8.48 -1.18
C HIS A 39 18.37 8.78 -2.26
N PRO A 40 18.62 8.39 -3.52
CA PRO A 40 17.70 8.62 -4.62
C PRO A 40 16.46 7.73 -4.48
N LEU A 41 15.29 8.28 -4.81
CA LEU A 41 14.07 7.49 -5.00
C LEU A 41 14.23 6.54 -6.20
N TRP A 42 13.46 5.45 -6.19
CA TRP A 42 13.39 4.55 -7.34
C TRP A 42 12.98 5.31 -8.61
N SER A 43 13.83 5.25 -9.64
CA SER A 43 13.63 5.97 -10.90
C SER A 43 12.39 5.54 -11.67
N GLY A 44 11.90 4.31 -11.43
CA GLY A 44 10.69 3.78 -12.06
C GLY A 44 9.39 4.31 -11.46
N LEU A 45 9.41 5.04 -10.34
CA LEU A 45 8.19 5.43 -9.62
C LEU A 45 7.26 6.31 -10.46
N HIS A 46 7.81 7.24 -11.24
CA HIS A 46 7.02 8.07 -12.16
C HIS A 46 6.40 7.23 -13.29
N ASN A 47 7.15 6.29 -13.86
CA ASN A 47 6.66 5.41 -14.92
C ASN A 47 5.57 4.47 -14.40
N TRP A 48 5.71 3.95 -13.18
CA TRP A 48 4.68 3.14 -12.53
C TRP A 48 3.41 3.97 -12.30
N ARG A 49 3.50 5.19 -11.74
CA ARG A 49 2.34 6.08 -11.53
C ARG A 49 1.61 6.46 -12.83
N SER A 50 2.37 6.71 -13.89
CA SER A 50 1.84 7.13 -15.20
C SER A 50 1.47 5.97 -16.11
N SER A 51 1.68 4.72 -15.67
CA SER A 51 1.35 3.54 -16.45
C SER A 51 -0.13 3.50 -16.84
N THR A 52 -0.40 2.92 -18.01
CA THR A 52 -1.77 2.66 -18.45
C THR A 52 -2.42 1.64 -17.53
N LEU A 53 -3.76 1.62 -17.50
CA LEU A 53 -4.49 0.59 -16.78
C LEU A 53 -4.01 -0.79 -17.26
N ASN A 54 -3.52 -1.60 -16.32
CA ASN A 54 -3.09 -2.96 -16.61
C ASN A 54 -4.31 -3.88 -16.52
N HIS A 55 -4.67 -4.52 -17.63
CA HIS A 55 -5.82 -5.43 -17.74
C HIS A 55 -5.43 -6.91 -17.78
N ASP A 56 -4.17 -7.25 -17.49
CA ASP A 56 -3.63 -8.61 -17.59
C ASP A 56 -4.09 -9.50 -16.42
N ARG A 57 -5.40 -9.72 -16.29
CA ARG A 57 -6.00 -10.46 -15.17
C ARG A 57 -5.87 -11.98 -15.30
N TYR A 58 -5.26 -12.48 -16.38
CA TYR A 58 -5.06 -13.90 -16.60
C TYR A 58 -3.61 -14.21 -16.97
N TRP A 59 -3.18 -15.44 -16.70
CA TRP A 59 -1.88 -15.96 -17.11
C TRP A 59 -2.03 -16.93 -18.27
N GLY A 60 -1.63 -16.51 -19.46
CA GLY A 60 -1.65 -17.31 -20.69
C GLY A 60 -0.48 -18.30 -20.79
N PRO A 61 -0.26 -18.92 -21.96
CA PRO A 61 0.86 -19.84 -22.18
C PRO A 61 2.24 -19.20 -22.00
N ASN A 62 2.38 -17.92 -22.39
CA ASN A 62 3.66 -17.21 -22.47
C ASN A 62 3.80 -16.03 -21.47
N GLY A 63 2.85 -15.85 -20.55
CA GLY A 63 2.87 -14.74 -19.61
C GLY A 63 1.48 -14.16 -19.35
N PRO A 64 1.42 -13.00 -18.67
CA PRO A 64 0.18 -12.28 -18.45
C PRO A 64 -0.53 -11.92 -19.77
N ILE A 65 -1.85 -12.04 -19.77
CA ILE A 65 -2.71 -11.68 -20.90
C ILE A 65 -3.98 -11.02 -20.39
N GLN A 66 -4.52 -10.12 -21.21
CA GLN A 66 -5.92 -9.72 -21.16
C GLN A 66 -6.74 -10.71 -21.98
N ILE A 67 -7.87 -11.17 -21.43
CA ILE A 67 -8.87 -11.91 -22.20
C ILE A 67 -10.00 -10.92 -22.51
N GLU A 68 -10.21 -10.62 -23.79
CA GLU A 68 -11.47 -10.03 -24.25
C GLU A 68 -12.53 -11.11 -24.06
N ILE A 69 -13.49 -10.88 -23.15
CA ILE A 69 -14.63 -11.80 -22.97
C ILE A 69 -15.55 -11.61 -24.18
N GLU A 70 -15.15 -12.16 -25.33
CA GLU A 70 -16.05 -12.38 -26.45
C GLU A 70 -16.80 -13.70 -26.22
N ASN A 71 -18.13 -13.60 -26.07
CA ASN A 71 -19.10 -14.69 -26.27
C ASN A 71 -19.30 -15.77 -25.18
N GLU A 72 -19.25 -15.40 -23.89
CA GLU A 72 -19.97 -16.15 -22.86
C GLU A 72 -20.94 -15.24 -22.10
N ILE A 73 -22.12 -15.04 -22.69
CA ILE A 73 -23.46 -14.88 -22.08
C ILE A 73 -24.35 -14.35 -23.22
N GLY A 74 -25.21 -15.23 -23.75
CA GLY A 74 -26.39 -14.77 -24.45
C GLY A 74 -27.22 -13.90 -23.50
N GLY A 75 -27.47 -12.65 -23.89
CA GLY A 75 -28.40 -11.74 -23.22
C GLY A 75 -27.92 -11.17 -21.88
N GLY A 76 -27.10 -10.12 -21.93
CA GLY A 76 -26.72 -9.31 -20.77
C GLY A 76 -25.22 -9.36 -20.50
N GLY A 77 -24.47 -8.44 -21.12
CA GLY A 77 -23.02 -8.42 -21.02
C GLY A 77 -22.50 -8.28 -19.57
N PRO A 78 -21.32 -8.86 -19.24
CA PRO A 78 -20.71 -8.80 -17.90
C PRO A 78 -20.45 -7.37 -17.38
N SER A 79 -20.46 -6.38 -18.28
CA SER A 79 -20.21 -4.96 -18.00
C SER A 79 -21.39 -4.23 -17.35
N SER A 80 -22.61 -4.75 -17.46
CA SER A 80 -23.81 -4.07 -16.92
C SER A 80 -24.01 -4.30 -15.41
N LEU A 81 -23.66 -5.49 -14.91
CA LEU A 81 -23.76 -5.83 -13.49
C LEU A 81 -22.60 -5.26 -12.67
N SER A 82 -21.38 -5.21 -13.21
CA SER A 82 -20.19 -4.78 -12.46
C SER A 82 -20.06 -3.26 -12.31
N SER A 83 -20.60 -2.48 -13.25
CA SER A 83 -20.61 -1.02 -13.17
C SER A 83 -21.57 -0.50 -12.09
N SER A 84 -22.60 -1.29 -11.74
CA SER A 84 -23.61 -0.93 -10.75
C SER A 84 -23.11 -0.89 -9.32
N VAL A 85 -22.12 -1.70 -8.95
CA VAL A 85 -21.68 -1.90 -7.56
C VAL A 85 -21.19 -0.61 -6.90
N PHE A 86 -20.57 0.27 -7.69
CA PHE A 86 -20.05 1.55 -7.20
C PHE A 86 -20.90 2.75 -7.65
N ASN A 87 -22.11 2.55 -8.17
CA ASN A 87 -22.92 3.67 -8.67
C ASN A 87 -23.31 4.66 -7.57
N ASP A 88 -23.47 4.16 -6.36
CA ASP A 88 -23.82 4.95 -5.19
C ASP A 88 -22.60 5.52 -4.46
N CYS A 89 -21.37 5.13 -4.85
CA CYS A 89 -20.14 5.68 -4.28
C CYS A 89 -19.81 7.05 -4.93
N SER A 90 -19.64 8.08 -4.11
CA SER A 90 -19.15 9.40 -4.47
C SER A 90 -17.62 9.55 -4.37
N SER A 91 -16.93 8.64 -3.67
CA SER A 91 -15.48 8.76 -3.42
C SER A 91 -14.67 7.47 -3.59
N LEU A 92 -13.34 7.62 -3.70
CA LEU A 92 -12.40 6.50 -3.70
C LEU A 92 -12.41 5.72 -2.37
N ALA A 93 -12.59 6.41 -1.25
CA ALA A 93 -12.64 5.79 0.06
C ALA A 93 -13.91 4.93 0.22
N GLU A 94 -15.07 5.38 -0.26
CA GLU A 94 -16.29 4.56 -0.25
C GLU A 94 -16.16 3.31 -1.12
N MET A 95 -15.55 3.44 -2.31
CA MET A 95 -15.24 2.28 -3.16
C MET A 95 -14.32 1.29 -2.43
N GLY A 96 -13.29 1.79 -1.72
CA GLY A 96 -12.43 0.96 -0.87
C GLY A 96 -13.20 0.27 0.26
N GLY A 97 -14.16 0.95 0.89
CA GLY A 97 -15.03 0.37 1.92
C GLY A 97 -15.86 -0.80 1.39
N VAL A 98 -16.36 -0.71 0.16
CA VAL A 98 -17.06 -1.81 -0.53
C VAL A 98 -16.11 -2.99 -0.80
N VAL A 99 -14.87 -2.74 -1.23
CA VAL A 99 -13.87 -3.80 -1.43
C VAL A 99 -13.55 -4.52 -0.11
N LEU A 100 -13.30 -3.76 0.97
CA LEU A 100 -13.03 -4.31 2.30
C LEU A 100 -14.21 -5.10 2.85
N SER A 101 -15.44 -4.74 2.49
CA SER A 101 -16.68 -5.44 2.90
C SER A 101 -17.00 -6.66 2.03
N THR A 102 -16.22 -6.95 1.00
CA THR A 102 -16.42 -8.10 0.12
C THR A 102 -15.72 -9.34 0.68
N SER A 103 -16.47 -10.41 0.94
CA SER A 103 -15.90 -11.64 1.54
C SER A 103 -15.23 -12.56 0.53
N ASP A 104 -15.82 -12.78 -0.65
CA ASP A 104 -15.26 -13.68 -1.65
C ASP A 104 -13.94 -13.12 -2.24
N PRO A 105 -12.81 -13.86 -2.18
CA PRO A 105 -11.50 -13.35 -2.59
C PRO A 105 -11.41 -12.93 -4.06
N LEU A 106 -11.99 -13.72 -4.98
CA LEU A 106 -11.95 -13.41 -6.41
C LEU A 106 -12.84 -12.21 -6.73
N THR A 107 -14.01 -12.11 -6.10
CA THR A 107 -14.89 -10.94 -6.20
C THR A 107 -14.21 -9.71 -5.62
N LYS A 108 -13.51 -9.82 -4.49
CA LYS A 108 -12.72 -8.74 -3.90
C LYS A 108 -11.64 -8.23 -4.86
N ALA A 109 -10.85 -9.12 -5.45
CA ALA A 109 -9.85 -8.76 -6.44
C ALA A 109 -10.47 -8.06 -7.66
N LYS A 110 -11.58 -8.60 -8.19
CA LYS A 110 -12.31 -7.98 -9.29
C LYS A 110 -12.81 -6.57 -8.94
N LEU A 111 -13.38 -6.39 -7.74
CA LEU A 111 -13.87 -5.09 -7.27
C LEU A 111 -12.73 -4.10 -7.01
N SER A 112 -11.57 -4.55 -6.53
CA SER A 112 -10.35 -3.74 -6.41
C SER A 112 -9.99 -3.11 -7.75
N HIS A 113 -9.91 -3.93 -8.81
CA HIS A 113 -9.61 -3.45 -10.15
C HIS A 113 -10.66 -2.47 -10.69
N LEU A 114 -11.94 -2.79 -10.50
CA LEU A 114 -13.03 -1.93 -10.96
C LEU A 114 -13.07 -0.59 -10.22
N ALA A 115 -12.77 -0.56 -8.92
CA ALA A 115 -12.66 0.66 -8.15
C ALA A 115 -11.52 1.55 -8.68
N TYR A 116 -10.35 0.95 -8.95
CA TYR A 116 -9.20 1.67 -9.50
C TYR A 116 -9.47 2.22 -10.91
N ILE A 117 -10.03 1.41 -11.82
CA ILE A 117 -10.46 1.87 -13.16
C ILE A 117 -11.43 3.05 -13.04
N LYS A 118 -12.48 2.89 -12.22
CA LYS A 118 -13.54 3.87 -12.08
C LYS A 118 -13.00 5.19 -11.53
N TRP A 119 -12.08 5.14 -10.57
CA TRP A 119 -11.37 6.30 -10.08
C TRP A 119 -10.47 6.95 -11.15
N ARG A 120 -9.65 6.18 -11.88
CA ARG A 120 -8.79 6.68 -12.97
C ARG A 120 -9.58 7.37 -14.09
N GLN A 121 -10.80 6.90 -14.37
CA GLN A 121 -11.65 7.43 -15.46
C GLN A 121 -12.47 8.66 -15.09
N ARG A 122 -13.03 8.70 -13.88
CA ARG A 122 -13.95 9.77 -13.44
C ARG A 122 -13.34 10.73 -12.46
N ALA A 123 -12.11 10.45 -12.01
CA ALA A 123 -11.36 11.40 -11.23
C ALA A 123 -12.13 11.78 -9.95
N TYR A 124 -12.78 10.76 -9.34
CA TYR A 124 -13.62 10.94 -8.15
C TYR A 124 -12.82 11.65 -7.07
N LEU A 125 -13.48 12.62 -6.43
CA LEU A 125 -12.90 13.30 -5.29
C LEU A 125 -12.66 12.27 -4.18
N LEU A 126 -11.54 12.45 -3.49
CA LEU A 126 -11.32 11.82 -2.20
C LEU A 126 -12.13 12.62 -1.20
N GLU A 127 -13.34 12.16 -0.93
CA GLU A 127 -14.15 12.66 0.18
C GLU A 127 -13.92 11.78 1.41
N PHE A 128 -14.23 12.34 2.57
CA PHE A 128 -14.27 11.57 3.81
C PHE A 128 -15.28 10.42 3.67
N SER A 129 -14.82 9.20 3.90
CA SER A 129 -15.67 8.04 4.14
C SER A 129 -15.80 7.83 5.64
N ASP A 130 -16.88 7.16 6.06
CA ASP A 130 -16.93 6.51 7.37
C ASP A 130 -15.69 5.63 7.56
N ALA A 131 -15.33 5.40 8.83
CA ALA A 131 -14.21 4.53 9.17
C ALA A 131 -14.33 3.17 8.44
N PRO A 132 -13.20 2.59 7.97
CA PRO A 132 -13.24 1.27 7.35
C PRO A 132 -13.84 0.25 8.33
N PRO A 133 -14.38 -0.88 7.82
CA PRO A 133 -14.79 -1.96 8.69
C PRO A 133 -13.63 -2.37 9.62
N PRO A 134 -13.88 -2.74 10.89
CA PRO A 134 -12.81 -3.06 11.84
C PRO A 134 -11.83 -4.12 11.33
N THR A 135 -12.35 -5.07 10.55
CA THR A 135 -11.56 -6.05 9.81
C THR A 135 -12.16 -6.25 8.40
N PRO A 136 -11.34 -6.56 7.39
CA PRO A 136 -11.83 -6.90 6.07
C PRO A 136 -12.68 -8.16 6.15
N SER A 137 -13.74 -8.19 5.37
CA SER A 137 -14.57 -9.37 5.23
C SER A 137 -13.76 -10.52 4.62
N ARG A 138 -13.95 -11.70 5.21
CA ARG A 138 -13.29 -12.96 4.83
C ARG A 138 -14.33 -14.04 4.61
N PRO A 139 -14.11 -14.98 3.68
CA PRO A 139 -14.93 -16.17 3.58
C PRO A 139 -14.61 -17.14 4.74
N PRO A 140 -15.42 -18.20 4.97
CA PRO A 140 -15.14 -19.19 6.02
C PRO A 140 -13.81 -19.95 5.87
N LYS A 141 -13.21 -19.97 4.66
CA LYS A 141 -11.94 -20.64 4.36
C LYS A 141 -10.98 -19.72 3.61
N PRO A 142 -9.68 -19.69 3.93
CA PRO A 142 -8.99 -20.55 4.89
C PRO A 142 -9.37 -20.25 6.34
N GLN A 143 -9.30 -21.27 7.19
CA GLN A 143 -9.35 -21.04 8.64
C GLN A 143 -8.12 -20.21 9.03
N LEU A 144 -8.33 -19.10 9.72
CA LEU A 144 -7.26 -18.27 10.23
C LEU A 144 -6.78 -18.80 11.59
N VAL A 145 -5.53 -19.23 11.66
CA VAL A 145 -4.89 -19.82 12.84
C VAL A 145 -3.61 -19.05 13.21
N SER A 146 -3.00 -19.35 14.36
CA SER A 146 -1.71 -18.75 14.69
C SER A 146 -0.60 -19.27 13.76
N PRO A 147 0.51 -18.53 13.55
CA PRO A 147 1.62 -18.99 12.70
C PRO A 147 2.20 -20.36 13.11
N LYS A 148 2.06 -20.76 14.38
CA LYS A 148 2.53 -22.06 14.89
C LYS A 148 1.63 -23.23 14.51
N GLU A 149 0.38 -22.94 14.15
CA GLU A 149 -0.65 -23.93 13.80
C GLU A 149 -0.76 -24.15 12.29
N ILE A 150 -0.01 -23.38 11.49
CA ILE A 150 0.08 -23.60 10.04
C ILE A 150 0.75 -24.96 9.82
N PRO A 151 0.10 -25.88 9.09
CA PRO A 151 0.67 -27.21 8.86
C PRO A 151 1.97 -27.09 8.06
N ALA A 152 2.98 -27.88 8.42
CA ALA A 152 4.17 -28.01 7.60
C ALA A 152 3.82 -28.56 6.20
N PRO A 153 4.63 -28.29 5.15
CA PRO A 153 4.32 -28.73 3.79
C PRO A 153 3.93 -30.21 3.69
N LYS A 154 4.66 -31.10 4.38
CA LYS A 154 4.43 -32.55 4.38
C LYS A 154 3.09 -32.98 4.99
N SER A 155 2.51 -32.17 5.87
CA SER A 155 1.25 -32.46 6.57
C SER A 155 0.09 -31.56 6.10
N SER A 156 0.33 -30.70 5.11
CA SER A 156 -0.66 -29.74 4.61
C SER A 156 -1.73 -30.36 3.70
N GLY A 157 -1.47 -31.55 3.16
CA GLY A 157 -2.31 -32.16 2.12
C GLY A 157 -2.10 -31.57 0.71
N LEU A 158 -1.20 -30.59 0.57
CA LEU A 158 -0.84 -29.98 -0.71
C LEU A 158 0.55 -30.44 -1.16
N PRO A 159 0.81 -30.60 -2.48
CA PRO A 159 2.16 -30.70 -3.00
C PRO A 159 2.91 -29.39 -2.76
N LEU A 160 4.25 -29.46 -2.72
CA LEU A 160 5.09 -28.34 -2.29
C LEU A 160 4.86 -27.04 -3.09
N ASN A 161 4.69 -27.12 -4.41
CA ASN A 161 4.40 -25.98 -5.26
C ASN A 161 3.05 -25.33 -4.93
N ALA A 162 1.98 -26.13 -4.76
CA ALA A 162 0.66 -25.62 -4.36
C ALA A 162 0.67 -25.05 -2.93
N TYR A 163 1.40 -25.67 -2.00
CA TYR A 163 1.59 -25.15 -0.64
C TYR A 163 2.23 -23.76 -0.65
N MET A 164 3.30 -23.57 -1.42
CA MET A 164 3.99 -22.28 -1.51
C MET A 164 3.11 -21.23 -2.19
N LEU A 165 2.41 -21.62 -3.25
CA LEU A 165 1.54 -20.72 -4.00
C LEU A 165 0.28 -20.32 -3.21
N HIS A 166 -0.28 -21.21 -2.39
CA HIS A 166 -1.41 -20.87 -1.51
C HIS A 166 -1.00 -19.86 -0.45
N ASN A 167 0.19 -20.02 0.15
CA ASN A 167 0.74 -19.01 1.06
C ASN A 167 0.94 -17.67 0.37
N LEU A 168 1.49 -17.65 -0.86
CA LEU A 168 1.64 -16.43 -1.63
C LEU A 168 0.29 -15.78 -1.92
N ALA A 169 -0.69 -16.54 -2.42
CA ALA A 169 -2.06 -16.05 -2.61
C ALA A 169 -2.68 -15.47 -1.32
N HIS A 170 -2.34 -16.02 -0.15
CA HIS A 170 -2.76 -15.45 1.12
C HIS A 170 -2.10 -14.09 1.39
N VAL A 171 -0.83 -13.92 1.07
CA VAL A 171 -0.12 -12.64 1.15
C VAL A 171 -0.78 -11.63 0.20
N GLU A 172 -0.92 -11.95 -1.09
CA GLU A 172 -1.52 -11.05 -2.10
C GLU A 172 -2.93 -10.60 -1.70
N LEU A 173 -3.77 -11.51 -1.21
CA LEU A 173 -5.12 -11.15 -0.76
C LEU A 173 -5.09 -10.19 0.44
N ASN A 174 -4.15 -10.38 1.37
CA ASN A 174 -3.98 -9.42 2.46
C ASN A 174 -3.47 -8.10 1.91
N ALA A 175 -2.52 -8.07 0.98
CA ALA A 175 -1.98 -6.85 0.39
C ALA A 175 -3.07 -5.97 -0.25
N ILE A 176 -4.05 -6.57 -0.95
CA ILE A 176 -5.28 -5.87 -1.41
C ILE A 176 -5.97 -5.16 -0.24
N ASP A 177 -6.20 -5.86 0.86
CA ASP A 177 -6.88 -5.31 2.03
C ASP A 177 -6.05 -4.26 2.77
N LEU A 178 -4.74 -4.44 2.86
CA LEU A 178 -3.82 -3.50 3.50
C LEU A 178 -3.78 -2.17 2.73
N ALA A 179 -3.76 -2.25 1.40
CA ALA A 179 -3.75 -1.09 0.52
C ALA A 179 -5.10 -0.35 0.58
N TRP A 180 -6.23 -1.05 0.48
CA TRP A 180 -7.55 -0.41 0.63
C TRP A 180 -7.81 0.11 2.04
N ASP A 181 -7.41 -0.61 3.09
CA ASP A 181 -7.50 -0.09 4.46
C ASP A 181 -6.69 1.21 4.60
N THR A 182 -5.49 1.29 4.01
CA THR A 182 -4.69 2.52 4.00
C THR A 182 -5.41 3.66 3.29
N VAL A 183 -6.08 3.39 2.16
CA VAL A 183 -6.87 4.39 1.44
C VAL A 183 -8.05 4.91 2.28
N VAL A 184 -8.86 4.01 2.82
CA VAL A 184 -10.08 4.38 3.55
C VAL A 184 -9.74 5.00 4.90
N ARG A 185 -8.88 4.35 5.67
CA ARG A 185 -8.57 4.74 7.05
C ARG A 185 -7.93 6.11 7.16
N PHE A 186 -7.05 6.44 6.21
CA PHE A 186 -6.33 7.70 6.24
C PHE A 186 -6.95 8.78 5.36
N SER A 187 -8.13 8.55 4.76
CA SER A 187 -8.85 9.58 4.00
C SER A 187 -9.09 10.88 4.78
N PRO A 188 -9.28 10.89 6.12
CA PRO A 188 -9.39 12.14 6.88
C PRO A 188 -8.11 13.01 6.86
N TYR A 189 -6.95 12.44 6.48
CA TYR A 189 -5.68 13.14 6.38
C TYR A 189 -5.37 13.64 4.96
N ILE A 190 -6.36 13.74 4.08
CA ILE A 190 -6.16 14.16 2.69
C ILE A 190 -5.44 15.51 2.55
N ASP A 191 -5.74 16.47 3.41
CA ASP A 191 -5.09 17.79 3.35
C ASP A 191 -3.58 17.70 3.67
N LEU A 192 -3.19 16.74 4.51
CA LEU A 192 -1.80 16.50 4.86
C LEU A 192 -1.07 15.67 3.79
N LEU A 193 -1.71 14.59 3.34
CA LEU A 193 -1.09 13.57 2.48
C LEU A 193 -1.23 13.88 0.98
N GLY A 194 -2.26 14.62 0.59
CA GLY A 194 -2.59 14.92 -0.80
C GLY A 194 -3.20 13.71 -1.55
N GLN A 195 -3.77 13.97 -2.73
CA GLN A 195 -4.43 12.93 -3.53
C GLN A 195 -3.48 11.83 -3.99
N GLY A 196 -2.20 12.17 -4.22
CA GLY A 196 -1.17 11.22 -4.65
C GLY A 196 -1.00 10.03 -3.71
N PHE A 197 -1.20 10.21 -2.40
CA PHE A 197 -1.06 9.13 -1.43
C PHE A 197 -2.09 8.04 -1.71
N PHE A 198 -3.34 8.44 -1.81
CA PHE A 198 -4.45 7.51 -2.02
C PHE A 198 -4.44 6.93 -3.44
N ALA A 199 -3.99 7.71 -4.41
CA ALA A 199 -3.76 7.25 -5.77
C ALA A 199 -2.74 6.11 -5.83
N ASP A 200 -1.59 6.28 -5.16
CA ASP A 200 -0.55 5.27 -5.12
C ASP A 200 -1.05 4.01 -4.41
N PHE A 201 -1.69 4.12 -3.24
CA PHE A 201 -2.19 2.93 -2.54
C PHE A 201 -3.36 2.25 -3.25
N ALA A 202 -4.22 2.97 -3.97
CA ALA A 202 -5.23 2.35 -4.82
C ALA A 202 -4.60 1.63 -6.03
N HIS A 203 -3.48 2.13 -6.54
CA HIS A 203 -2.73 1.46 -7.60
C HIS A 203 -2.00 0.20 -7.09
N VAL A 204 -1.40 0.25 -5.90
CA VAL A 204 -0.89 -0.95 -5.20
C VAL A 204 -2.02 -1.97 -5.10
N ALA A 205 -3.19 -1.59 -4.59
CA ALA A 205 -4.32 -2.51 -4.46
C ALA A 205 -4.79 -3.14 -5.80
N ASP A 206 -4.62 -2.43 -6.92
CA ASP A 206 -4.90 -2.95 -8.26
C ASP A 206 -3.85 -3.99 -8.70
N ASP A 207 -2.57 -3.73 -8.44
CA ASP A 207 -1.48 -4.69 -8.68
C ASP A 207 -1.70 -5.97 -7.86
N GLU A 208 -1.96 -5.86 -6.56
CA GLU A 208 -2.18 -7.02 -5.70
C GLU A 208 -3.43 -7.82 -6.09
N SER A 209 -4.45 -7.14 -6.62
CA SER A 209 -5.63 -7.81 -7.16
C SER A 209 -5.30 -8.72 -8.33
N ARG A 210 -4.36 -8.29 -9.18
CA ARG A 210 -3.86 -9.05 -10.32
C ARG A 210 -2.95 -10.19 -9.85
N HIS A 211 -2.03 -9.93 -8.92
CA HIS A 211 -1.16 -10.95 -8.32
C HIS A 211 -1.98 -12.08 -7.71
N PHE A 212 -2.96 -11.76 -6.86
CA PHE A 212 -3.87 -12.73 -6.26
C PHE A 212 -4.60 -13.56 -7.32
N THR A 213 -5.09 -12.90 -8.38
CA THR A 213 -5.83 -13.58 -9.45
C THR A 213 -4.94 -14.58 -10.20
N TRP A 214 -3.68 -14.23 -10.50
CA TRP A 214 -2.73 -15.17 -11.10
C TRP A 214 -2.42 -16.35 -10.19
N CYS A 215 -2.21 -16.11 -8.89
CA CYS A 215 -1.99 -17.20 -7.94
C CYS A 215 -3.22 -18.12 -7.83
N SER A 216 -4.42 -17.55 -7.75
CA SER A 216 -5.66 -18.32 -7.67
C SER A 216 -5.93 -19.13 -8.94
N GLN A 217 -5.69 -18.54 -10.12
CA GLN A 217 -5.76 -19.27 -11.39
C GLN A 217 -4.79 -20.46 -11.37
N ARG A 218 -3.53 -20.23 -10.99
CA ARG A 218 -2.51 -21.27 -11.01
C ARG A 218 -2.75 -22.36 -9.98
N LEU A 219 -3.31 -22.04 -8.81
CA LEU A 219 -3.78 -23.04 -7.85
C LEU A 219 -4.83 -23.95 -8.47
N ALA A 220 -5.82 -23.38 -9.17
CA ALA A 220 -6.88 -24.15 -9.83
C ALA A 220 -6.31 -25.08 -10.90
N GLU A 221 -5.35 -24.61 -11.71
CA GLU A 221 -4.63 -25.45 -12.69
C GLU A 221 -3.86 -26.61 -12.06
N LEU A 222 -3.39 -26.44 -10.81
CA LEU A 222 -2.73 -27.50 -10.03
C LEU A 222 -3.74 -28.44 -9.34
N GLY A 223 -5.04 -28.19 -9.45
CA GLY A 223 -6.10 -28.98 -8.82
C GLY A 223 -6.46 -28.55 -7.40
N PHE A 224 -6.04 -27.36 -6.97
CA PHE A 224 -6.26 -26.82 -5.62
C PHE A 224 -6.94 -25.46 -5.64
N ARG A 225 -7.32 -24.96 -4.48
CA ARG A 225 -7.93 -23.64 -4.32
C ARG A 225 -7.34 -22.91 -3.14
N TYR A 226 -7.37 -21.58 -3.21
CA TYR A 226 -7.21 -20.76 -2.03
C TYR A 226 -8.25 -21.16 -0.98
N GLY A 227 -7.79 -21.45 0.24
CA GLY A 227 -8.62 -21.98 1.33
C GLY A 227 -8.55 -23.49 1.57
N ASP A 228 -7.83 -24.26 0.75
CA ASP A 228 -7.67 -25.72 0.96
C ASP A 228 -6.75 -26.08 2.15
N MET A 229 -5.95 -25.13 2.65
CA MET A 229 -5.23 -25.24 3.92
C MET A 229 -5.44 -23.99 4.81
N PRO A 230 -5.27 -24.11 6.15
CA PRO A 230 -5.28 -22.96 7.05
C PRO A 230 -4.26 -21.88 6.68
N ALA A 231 -4.54 -20.64 7.07
CA ALA A 231 -3.65 -19.50 6.88
C ALA A 231 -3.54 -18.68 8.18
N HIS A 232 -2.64 -17.70 8.26
CA HIS A 232 -2.45 -16.91 9.48
C HIS A 232 -2.85 -15.44 9.29
N SER A 233 -3.36 -14.79 10.32
CA SER A 233 -3.74 -13.36 10.27
C SER A 233 -2.60 -12.39 10.61
N PHE A 234 -1.34 -12.83 10.55
CA PHE A 234 -0.18 -12.03 10.99
C PHE A 234 -0.12 -10.64 10.34
N LEU A 235 -0.22 -10.56 9.01
CA LEU A 235 -0.14 -9.27 8.28
C LEU A 235 -1.24 -8.30 8.72
N TRP A 236 -2.48 -8.78 8.82
CA TRP A 236 -3.60 -7.96 9.28
C TRP A 236 -3.39 -7.46 10.72
N ARG A 237 -2.88 -8.30 11.62
CA ARG A 237 -2.59 -7.88 13.00
C ARG A 237 -1.54 -6.78 13.07
N GLU A 238 -0.51 -6.81 12.24
CA GLU A 238 0.48 -5.73 12.17
C GLU A 238 -0.11 -4.43 11.57
N CYS A 239 -1.05 -4.56 10.63
CA CYS A 239 -1.81 -3.45 10.07
C CYS A 239 -2.74 -2.78 11.10
N GLU A 240 -3.43 -3.58 11.90
CA GLU A 240 -4.35 -3.14 12.94
C GLU A 240 -3.61 -2.34 14.03
N LYS A 241 -2.42 -2.80 14.44
CA LYS A 241 -1.58 -2.07 15.41
C LYS A 241 -1.24 -0.66 14.96
N SER A 242 -1.06 -0.43 13.67
CA SER A 242 -0.68 0.86 13.08
C SER A 242 -1.86 1.69 12.56
N SER A 243 -3.09 1.32 12.94
CA SER A 243 -4.32 1.89 12.37
C SER A 243 -4.54 3.38 12.70
N ASP A 244 -3.93 3.89 13.76
CA ASP A 244 -4.08 5.29 14.20
C ASP A 244 -2.91 6.19 13.77
N ASN A 245 -1.89 5.65 13.09
CA ASN A 245 -0.66 6.38 12.79
C ASN A 245 -0.15 6.10 11.38
N VAL A 246 -0.21 7.11 10.51
CA VAL A 246 0.23 7.01 9.10
C VAL A 246 1.71 6.63 8.98
N ALA A 247 2.59 7.24 9.79
CA ALA A 247 4.02 6.93 9.74
C ALA A 247 4.29 5.48 10.18
N ALA A 248 3.58 5.02 11.22
CA ALA A 248 3.64 3.63 11.65
C ALA A 248 3.12 2.69 10.57
N ARG A 249 2.00 3.00 9.90
CA ARG A 249 1.49 2.20 8.78
C ARG A 249 2.54 2.01 7.70
N LEU A 250 3.15 3.11 7.27
CA LEU A 250 4.14 3.13 6.20
C LEU A 250 5.40 2.34 6.56
N ALA A 251 5.87 2.46 7.80
CA ALA A 251 7.02 1.70 8.27
C ALA A 251 6.70 0.20 8.40
N VAL A 252 5.59 -0.15 9.05
CA VAL A 252 5.27 -1.54 9.38
C VAL A 252 4.86 -2.34 8.15
N ILE A 253 4.09 -1.76 7.24
CA ILE A 253 3.53 -2.50 6.09
C ILE A 253 4.46 -2.39 4.86
N PRO A 254 4.53 -1.27 4.11
CA PRO A 254 5.42 -1.18 2.94
C PRO A 254 6.91 -1.44 3.24
N LEU A 255 7.47 -0.83 4.29
CA LEU A 255 8.92 -0.86 4.52
C LEU A 255 9.41 -2.12 5.24
N VAL A 256 8.52 -2.88 5.88
CA VAL A 256 8.87 -4.13 6.55
C VAL A 256 8.16 -5.34 5.94
N GLN A 257 6.83 -5.36 5.87
CA GLN A 257 6.13 -6.54 5.35
C GLN A 257 6.32 -6.70 3.83
N GLU A 258 6.07 -5.66 3.03
CA GLU A 258 6.25 -5.74 1.57
C GLU A 258 7.74 -5.87 1.20
N ALA A 259 8.63 -5.19 1.95
CA ALA A 259 10.07 -5.36 1.78
C ALA A 259 10.58 -6.80 2.02
N ARG A 260 9.85 -7.64 2.76
CA ARG A 260 10.15 -9.09 2.87
C ARG A 260 9.85 -9.83 1.56
N GLY A 261 8.91 -9.34 0.75
CA GLY A 261 8.65 -9.81 -0.61
C GLY A 261 9.89 -9.70 -1.50
N LEU A 262 10.62 -8.57 -1.43
CA LEU A 262 11.89 -8.37 -2.15
C LEU A 262 12.97 -9.38 -1.76
N ASP A 263 12.96 -9.84 -0.50
CA ASP A 263 13.91 -10.83 -0.01
C ASP A 263 13.49 -12.25 -0.40
N ALA A 264 12.21 -12.57 -0.24
CA ALA A 264 11.67 -13.93 -0.34
C ALA A 264 11.31 -14.34 -1.78
N GLY A 265 10.87 -13.41 -2.61
CA GLY A 265 10.44 -13.63 -3.99
C GLY A 265 11.47 -14.40 -4.82
N PRO A 266 12.71 -13.89 -4.98
CA PRO A 266 13.75 -14.58 -5.75
C PRO A 266 14.08 -15.99 -5.23
N ARG A 267 14.02 -16.20 -3.91
CA ARG A 267 14.22 -17.53 -3.31
C ARG A 267 13.07 -18.48 -3.65
N LEU A 268 11.83 -17.99 -3.64
CA LEU A 268 10.66 -18.76 -4.01
C LEU A 268 10.69 -19.15 -5.50
N VAL A 269 11.08 -18.22 -6.38
CA VAL A 269 11.31 -18.48 -7.81
C VAL A 269 12.31 -19.63 -8.00
N ASN A 270 13.50 -19.53 -7.40
CA ASN A 270 14.54 -20.55 -7.50
C ASN A 270 14.07 -21.92 -6.96
N LYS A 271 13.29 -21.92 -5.89
CA LYS A 271 12.74 -23.14 -5.31
C LYS A 271 11.70 -23.81 -6.24
N LEU A 272 10.89 -23.03 -6.94
CA LEU A 272 9.92 -23.53 -7.92
C LEU A 272 10.61 -24.06 -9.19
N ILE A 273 11.66 -23.37 -9.67
CA ILE A 273 12.50 -23.87 -10.76
C ILE A 273 13.13 -25.21 -10.38
N GLY A 274 13.72 -25.32 -9.19
CA GLY A 274 14.30 -26.57 -8.68
C GLY A 274 13.28 -27.70 -8.50
N PHE A 275 12.01 -27.36 -8.27
CA PHE A 275 10.90 -28.32 -8.24
C PHE A 275 10.40 -28.72 -9.65
N GLY A 276 10.82 -28.01 -10.70
CA GLY A 276 10.40 -28.23 -12.08
C GLY A 276 9.10 -27.53 -12.49
N ASP A 277 8.53 -26.67 -11.63
CA ASP A 277 7.29 -25.94 -11.93
C ASP A 277 7.60 -24.55 -12.51
N LEU A 278 8.04 -24.54 -13.77
CA LEU A 278 8.46 -23.33 -14.47
C LEU A 278 7.31 -22.32 -14.58
N ARG A 279 6.07 -22.78 -14.79
CA ARG A 279 4.90 -21.90 -14.93
C ARG A 279 4.63 -21.14 -13.64
N THR A 280 4.61 -21.82 -12.49
CA THR A 280 4.46 -21.13 -11.19
C THR A 280 5.65 -20.22 -10.92
N SER A 281 6.88 -20.63 -11.28
CA SER A 281 8.06 -19.79 -11.10
C SER A 281 7.99 -18.48 -11.89
N SER A 282 7.45 -18.50 -13.12
CA SER A 282 7.29 -17.29 -13.95
C SER A 282 6.25 -16.33 -13.35
N ILE A 283 5.16 -16.87 -12.80
CA ILE A 283 4.16 -16.05 -12.07
C ILE A 283 4.80 -15.36 -10.88
N VAL A 284 5.51 -16.12 -10.03
CA VAL A 284 6.17 -15.55 -8.85
C VAL A 284 7.26 -14.55 -9.23
N ALA A 285 8.02 -14.81 -10.31
CA ALA A 285 9.03 -13.87 -10.78
C ALA A 285 8.39 -12.54 -11.20
N LYS A 286 7.26 -12.59 -11.91
CA LYS A 286 6.55 -11.39 -12.33
C LYS A 286 6.00 -10.59 -11.15
N ILE A 287 5.44 -11.26 -10.14
CA ILE A 287 5.01 -10.62 -8.89
C ILE A 287 6.21 -9.95 -8.22
N ALA A 288 7.30 -10.69 -7.99
CA ALA A 288 8.50 -10.17 -7.33
C ALA A 288 9.14 -8.96 -8.04
N ASP A 289 9.04 -8.88 -9.37
CA ASP A 289 9.50 -7.74 -10.16
C ASP A 289 8.62 -6.49 -9.93
N GLU A 290 7.31 -6.67 -9.72
CA GLU A 290 6.34 -5.59 -9.49
C GLU A 290 6.41 -5.03 -8.05
N GLU A 291 6.80 -5.85 -7.07
CA GLU A 291 6.96 -5.47 -5.64
C GLU A 291 7.90 -4.29 -5.38
N VAL A 292 8.89 -4.06 -6.24
CA VAL A 292 9.85 -2.94 -6.09
C VAL A 292 9.11 -1.61 -6.05
N ALA A 293 8.07 -1.46 -6.87
CA ALA A 293 7.28 -0.24 -6.93
C ALA A 293 6.51 0.02 -5.63
N HIS A 294 5.95 -1.03 -5.02
CA HIS A 294 5.13 -0.92 -3.81
C HIS A 294 5.97 -0.50 -2.61
N VAL A 295 7.16 -1.09 -2.48
CA VAL A 295 8.13 -0.68 -1.46
C VAL A 295 8.62 0.75 -1.71
N ALA A 296 8.88 1.13 -2.96
CA ALA A 296 9.29 2.50 -3.31
C ALA A 296 8.21 3.55 -3.03
N VAL A 297 6.93 3.23 -3.25
CA VAL A 297 5.78 4.04 -2.81
C VAL A 297 5.83 4.23 -1.30
N GLY A 298 6.05 3.16 -0.54
CA GLY A 298 6.25 3.19 0.90
C GLY A 298 7.35 4.15 1.35
N VAL A 299 8.54 4.05 0.73
CA VAL A 299 9.69 4.92 1.02
C VAL A 299 9.34 6.38 0.77
N TYR A 300 8.79 6.68 -0.41
CA TYR A 300 8.43 8.03 -0.79
C TYR A 300 7.49 8.69 0.22
N TRP A 301 6.40 8.01 0.58
CA TRP A 301 5.42 8.55 1.53
C TRP A 301 5.94 8.61 2.95
N PHE A 302 6.72 7.62 3.38
CA PHE A 302 7.31 7.63 4.74
C PHE A 302 8.24 8.83 4.91
N VAL A 303 9.09 9.06 3.91
CA VAL A 303 10.01 10.21 3.89
C VAL A 303 9.23 11.53 3.86
N LEU A 304 8.20 11.65 3.02
CA LEU A 304 7.38 12.85 2.94
C LEU A 304 6.66 13.15 4.26
N VAL A 305 6.08 12.13 4.92
CA VAL A 305 5.41 12.28 6.22
C VAL A 305 6.41 12.73 7.28
N CYS A 306 7.63 12.16 7.30
CA CYS A 306 8.70 12.62 8.19
C CYS A 306 9.05 14.09 7.92
N GLN A 307 9.22 14.50 6.67
CA GLN A 307 9.49 15.91 6.30
C GLN A 307 8.37 16.85 6.78
N LYS A 308 7.11 16.52 6.49
CA LYS A 308 5.94 17.33 6.88
C LYS A 308 5.77 17.44 8.41
N THR A 309 6.30 16.47 9.16
CA THR A 309 6.23 16.44 10.62
C THR A 309 7.54 16.86 11.31
N GLY A 310 8.54 17.32 10.55
CA GLY A 310 9.82 17.77 11.08
C GLY A 310 10.69 16.66 11.68
N ARG A 311 10.46 15.41 11.30
CA ARG A 311 11.19 14.23 11.81
C ARG A 311 12.25 13.73 10.84
N VAL A 312 13.30 13.11 11.37
CA VAL A 312 14.34 12.44 10.56
C VAL A 312 13.87 11.02 10.23
N PRO A 313 13.82 10.61 8.94
CA PRO A 313 13.30 9.30 8.57
C PRO A 313 13.99 8.10 9.23
N SER A 314 15.33 8.08 9.29
CA SER A 314 16.09 6.95 9.84
C SER A 314 15.80 6.70 11.33
N SER A 315 15.83 7.75 12.16
CA SER A 315 15.51 7.64 13.58
C SER A 315 14.03 7.32 13.77
N THR A 316 13.13 7.96 13.01
CA THR A 316 11.68 7.71 13.08
C THR A 316 11.34 6.26 12.74
N PHE A 317 12.00 5.69 11.73
CA PHE A 317 11.81 4.29 11.36
C PHE A 317 12.24 3.38 12.51
N THR A 318 13.44 3.60 13.07
CA THR A 318 13.96 2.85 14.21
C THR A 318 13.04 2.94 15.43
N ASP A 319 12.58 4.14 15.77
CA ASP A 319 11.69 4.38 16.91
C ASP A 319 10.37 3.63 16.74
N ILE A 320 9.79 3.66 15.53
CA ILE A 320 8.56 2.93 15.21
C ILE A 320 8.76 1.41 15.32
N LEU A 321 9.86 0.87 14.81
CA LEU A 321 10.11 -0.58 14.93
C LEU A 321 10.18 -1.01 16.39
N GLN A 322 10.77 -0.19 17.26
CA GLN A 322 10.82 -0.43 18.69
C GLN A 322 9.44 -0.29 19.35
N GLU A 323 8.72 0.80 19.08
CA GLU A 323 7.41 1.11 19.66
C GLU A 323 6.36 0.04 19.31
N TYR A 324 6.35 -0.42 18.06
CA TYR A 324 5.37 -1.39 17.55
C TYR A 324 5.86 -2.85 17.67
N ASN A 325 7.06 -3.06 18.23
CA ASN A 325 7.72 -4.35 18.40
C ASN A 325 7.80 -5.14 17.08
N VAL A 326 8.26 -4.47 16.03
CA VAL A 326 8.38 -5.02 14.68
C VAL A 326 9.82 -5.47 14.43
N GLU A 327 9.99 -6.78 14.26
CA GLU A 327 11.31 -7.38 14.05
C GLU A 327 11.71 -7.39 12.57
N LEU A 328 12.92 -6.92 12.29
CA LEU A 328 13.62 -7.13 11.03
C LEU A 328 14.56 -8.32 11.14
N LYS A 329 14.36 -9.32 10.28
CA LYS A 329 15.20 -10.51 10.22
C LYS A 329 15.56 -10.79 8.77
N GLY A 330 16.87 -10.89 8.52
CA GLY A 330 17.41 -11.29 7.23
C GLY A 330 17.29 -12.80 6.96
N PRO A 331 17.89 -13.29 5.87
CA PRO A 331 18.80 -12.55 4.98
C PRO A 331 18.05 -11.55 4.09
N PHE A 332 18.60 -10.34 3.99
CA PHE A 332 18.07 -9.25 3.17
C PHE A 332 18.61 -9.30 1.74
N ASN A 333 17.76 -8.94 0.77
CA ASN A 333 18.16 -8.64 -0.59
C ASN A 333 18.56 -7.17 -0.68
N TYR A 334 19.84 -6.88 -0.38
CA TYR A 334 20.35 -5.51 -0.34
C TYR A 334 20.13 -4.75 -1.65
N SER A 335 20.37 -5.42 -2.79
CA SER A 335 20.23 -4.78 -4.11
C SER A 335 18.77 -4.40 -4.40
N ALA A 336 17.80 -5.27 -4.11
CA ALA A 336 16.39 -4.95 -4.33
C ALA A 336 15.88 -3.87 -3.37
N ARG A 337 16.29 -3.91 -2.09
CA ARG A 337 15.92 -2.88 -1.10
C ARG A 337 16.52 -1.52 -1.44
N GLU A 338 17.78 -1.49 -1.89
CA GLU A 338 18.43 -0.27 -2.40
C GLU A 338 17.72 0.26 -3.65
N GLN A 339 17.37 -0.62 -4.59
CA GLN A 339 16.60 -0.24 -5.78
C GLN A 339 15.25 0.38 -5.42
N ALA A 340 14.55 -0.18 -4.43
CA ALA A 340 13.29 0.38 -3.92
C ALA A 340 13.50 1.69 -3.12
N GLY A 341 14.74 2.06 -2.81
CA GLY A 341 15.10 3.30 -2.12
C GLY A 341 15.15 3.17 -0.60
N ILE A 342 15.13 1.96 -0.02
CA ILE A 342 15.34 1.78 1.43
C ILE A 342 16.84 1.88 1.72
N PRO A 343 17.28 2.88 2.51
CA PRO A 343 18.68 2.97 2.90
C PRO A 343 19.10 1.80 3.78
N ARG A 344 20.30 1.25 3.56
CA ARG A 344 20.77 0.03 4.24
C ARG A 344 20.83 0.21 5.76
N GLU A 345 21.24 1.39 6.19
CA GLU A 345 21.36 1.75 7.60
C GLU A 345 20.04 1.75 8.37
N TRP A 346 18.89 1.74 7.67
CA TRP A 346 17.58 1.64 8.34
C TRP A 346 17.27 0.22 8.82
N TYR A 347 17.79 -0.81 8.16
CA TYR A 347 17.38 -2.19 8.40
C TYR A 347 18.52 -3.17 8.70
N ASP A 348 19.77 -2.74 8.50
CA ASP A 348 20.96 -3.51 8.83
C ASP A 348 21.89 -2.69 9.75
N PRO A 349 21.71 -2.76 11.08
CA PRO A 349 22.56 -2.01 12.03
C PRO A 349 24.05 -2.37 11.94
N SER A 350 24.39 -3.51 11.32
CA SER A 350 25.78 -3.90 11.11
C SER A 350 26.46 -3.11 9.98
N SER A 351 25.67 -2.40 9.15
CA SER A 351 26.18 -1.58 8.06
C SER A 351 26.61 -0.17 8.49
N THR A 352 26.25 0.28 9.70
CA THR A 352 26.59 1.62 10.18
C THR A 352 28.05 1.68 10.62
N THR A 353 28.87 2.46 9.94
CA THR A 353 30.27 2.70 10.36
C THR A 353 30.33 3.70 11.53
N LYS A 354 31.47 3.78 12.23
CA LYS A 354 31.68 4.81 13.27
C LYS A 354 31.61 6.23 12.70
N GLU A 355 32.02 6.42 11.45
CA GLU A 355 31.98 7.69 10.75
C GLU A 355 30.53 8.14 10.45
N ASP A 356 29.65 7.21 10.07
CA ASP A 356 28.23 7.51 9.81
C ASP A 356 27.49 8.01 11.06
N LYS A 357 27.81 7.44 12.23
CA LYS A 357 27.27 7.92 13.52
C LYS A 357 27.72 9.34 13.84
N GLN A 358 28.99 9.64 13.57
CA GLN A 358 29.59 10.93 13.85
C GLN A 358 29.04 12.02 12.90
N LEU A 359 28.75 11.66 11.65
CA LEU A 359 28.08 12.54 10.69
C LEU A 359 26.62 12.79 11.05
N CYS A 360 25.88 11.76 11.51
CA CYS A 360 24.51 11.93 12.00
C CYS A 360 24.44 12.84 13.23
N GLU A 361 25.35 12.63 14.20
CA GLU A 361 25.48 13.52 15.36
C GLU A 361 25.78 14.95 14.92
N TYR A 362 26.73 15.16 14.01
CA TYR A 362 27.06 16.47 13.47
C TYR A 362 25.86 17.16 12.82
N ILE A 363 25.08 16.46 11.99
CA ILE A 363 23.87 17.01 11.34
C ILE A 363 22.80 17.40 12.37
N VAL A 364 22.63 16.59 13.43
CA VAL A 364 21.71 16.91 14.54
C VAL A 364 22.18 18.17 15.27
N TYR A 365 23.47 18.27 15.60
CA TYR A 365 24.04 19.46 16.24
C TYR A 365 23.93 20.71 15.39
N ASP A 366 24.18 20.62 14.08
CA ASP A 366 24.10 21.75 13.15
C ASP A 366 22.66 22.27 13.00
N ARG A 367 21.67 21.35 12.95
CA ARG A 367 20.24 21.71 12.98
C ARG A 367 19.85 22.36 14.30
N LEU A 368 20.31 21.83 15.44
CA LEU A 368 20.06 22.41 16.75
C LEU A 368 20.65 23.82 16.84
N ALA A 369 21.88 24.00 16.35
CA ALA A 369 22.56 25.29 16.31
C ALA A 369 21.81 26.31 15.44
N CYS A 370 21.30 25.87 14.28
CA CYS A 370 20.49 26.71 13.40
C CYS A 370 19.17 27.14 14.07
N ILE A 371 18.47 26.23 14.74
CA ILE A 371 17.24 26.54 15.51
C ILE A 371 17.55 27.54 16.63
N ILE A 372 18.61 27.31 17.41
CA ILE A 372 19.03 28.21 18.49
C ILE A 372 19.37 29.60 17.94
N SER A 373 20.05 29.68 16.80
CA SER A 373 20.37 30.96 16.15
C SER A 373 19.11 31.72 15.74
N ILE A 374 18.12 31.03 15.17
CA ILE A 374 16.84 31.62 14.76
C ILE A 374 16.06 32.10 15.99
N GLU A 375 16.05 31.34 17.08
CA GLU A 375 15.39 31.72 18.34
C GLU A 375 16.06 32.93 19.00
N GLN A 376 17.39 33.03 18.93
CA GLN A 376 18.16 34.18 19.41
C GLN A 376 17.88 35.45 18.59
N GLU A 377 17.85 35.34 17.26
CA GLU A 377 17.49 36.44 16.36
C GLU A 377 16.07 36.93 16.62
N ASN A 378 15.09 36.02 16.73
CA ASN A 378 13.70 36.36 17.05
C ASN A 378 13.56 37.01 18.43
N SER A 379 14.34 36.56 19.42
CA SER A 379 14.36 37.16 20.76
C SER A 379 14.96 38.57 20.78
N SER A 380 15.86 38.87 19.85
CA SER A 380 16.46 40.22 19.71
C SER A 380 15.53 41.22 19.01
N LEU A 381 14.67 40.75 18.10
CA LEU A 381 13.67 41.58 17.39
C LEU A 381 12.47 41.98 18.28
N GLY A 382 12.25 41.27 19.39
CA GLY A 382 11.19 41.56 20.37
C GLY A 382 11.49 42.69 21.37
N LYS A 383 12.70 43.27 21.36
CA LYS A 383 13.06 44.40 22.22
C LYS A 383 12.92 45.72 21.46
N LEU A 384 11.70 46.25 21.41
CA LEU A 384 11.48 47.65 21.04
C LEU A 384 12.15 48.57 22.10
N PRO A 385 13.00 49.53 21.70
CA PRO A 385 13.59 50.47 22.64
C PRO A 385 12.49 51.37 23.23
N LYS A 386 12.55 51.56 24.56
CA LYS A 386 11.67 52.46 25.33
C LYS A 386 12.02 53.91 25.11
#